data_AF-A0A2Y9AY14-F1
#
_entry.id   AF-A0A2Y9AY14-F1
#
_cell.length_a   1.000
_cell.length_b   1.000
_cell.length_c   1.000
_cell.angle_alpha   90.00
_cell.angle_beta   90.00
_cell.angle_gamma   90.00
#
_symmetry.space_group_name_H-M   'P 1'
#
loop_
_entity.id
_entity.type
_entity.pdbx_description
1 polymer ?
#
loop_
_entity_poly.entity_id
_entity_poly.type
_entity_poly.pdbx_seq_one_letter_code
_entity_poly.pdbx_strand_id
1 'polypeptide(L)'
;MLALPAGAQDLPPAEIYVLGEVHDNPAHHVAQGEMIAQIAPTAVVFEMLTDEQADRLGPDMPRDAQQLGDLLGWSEMGWPDIAIYMPVFDAIGVPIYGAAGAPGDLSAYDLDSPLTEAEQAAREALQAAVHCDALPTDLLPQFVARQRAIDAQFAARTLAALDRHGAPVVLITGNGHARRDWGVPAAIARVRPDLAVLSVVQGENGVLPPGGDVVLDAPAPADRPDPCAAFR
;
A
#
# COMPACT_ATOMS: atom_id res chain seq x y z
N MET A 1 5.35 -20.37 10.09
CA MET A 1 4.51 -19.16 10.19
C MET A 1 3.09 -19.63 9.92
N LEU A 2 2.19 -19.56 10.90
CA LEU A 2 0.80 -19.98 10.68
C LEU A 2 0.06 -18.86 9.95
N ALA A 3 -0.48 -19.17 8.77
CA ALA A 3 -1.47 -18.32 8.11
C ALA A 3 -2.76 -18.38 8.92
N LEU A 4 -3.29 -17.22 9.28
CA LEU A 4 -4.57 -17.09 9.99
C LEU A 4 -5.63 -16.64 8.98
N PRO A 5 -6.87 -17.14 9.08
CA PRO A 5 -7.95 -16.71 8.19
C PRO A 5 -8.20 -15.20 8.31
N ALA A 6 -8.59 -14.58 7.19
CA ALA A 6 -9.04 -13.20 7.15
C ALA A 6 -10.32 -13.04 8.00
N GLY A 7 -10.14 -12.52 9.20
CA GLY A 7 -11.17 -12.16 10.15
C GLY A 7 -10.51 -11.50 11.36
N ALA A 8 -11.22 -10.59 12.03
CA ALA A 8 -10.80 -9.74 13.16
C ALA A 8 -9.54 -10.26 13.90
N GLN A 9 -8.37 -9.81 13.45
CA GLN A 9 -7.11 -10.11 14.11
C GLN A 9 -6.87 -9.05 15.16
N ASP A 10 -6.55 -9.43 16.39
CA ASP A 10 -6.05 -8.46 17.37
C ASP A 10 -4.68 -7.94 16.89
N LEU A 11 -4.71 -6.85 16.12
CA LEU A 11 -3.52 -6.18 15.64
C LEU A 11 -2.81 -5.54 16.85
N PRO A 12 -1.48 -5.72 17.00
CA PRO A 12 -0.73 -5.00 18.01
C PRO A 12 -0.95 -3.48 17.89
N PRO A 13 -0.97 -2.74 19.02
CA PRO A 13 -1.07 -1.28 18.98
C PRO A 13 0.16 -0.69 18.29
N ALA A 14 -0.07 0.22 17.35
CA ALA A 14 0.94 0.97 16.62
C ALA A 14 0.45 2.41 16.35
N GLU A 15 1.36 3.30 16.01
CA GLU A 15 1.03 4.68 15.63
C GLU A 15 0.69 4.77 14.14
N ILE A 16 1.30 3.92 13.32
CA ILE A 16 1.04 3.81 11.88
C ILE A 16 0.80 2.34 11.52
N TYR A 17 -0.23 2.11 10.71
CA TYR A 17 -0.57 0.81 10.14
C TYR A 17 -0.41 0.89 8.63
N VAL A 18 0.45 0.04 8.05
CA VAL A 18 0.61 -0.07 6.59
C VAL A 18 -0.05 -1.36 6.13
N LEU A 19 -1.20 -1.25 5.46
CA LEU A 19 -2.04 -2.37 5.06
C LEU A 19 -1.81 -2.70 3.59
N GLY A 20 -1.01 -3.73 3.36
CA GLY A 20 -0.66 -4.30 2.05
C GLY A 20 -1.83 -5.00 1.35
N GLU A 21 -1.85 -4.96 0.03
CA GLU A 21 -2.79 -5.71 -0.81
C GLU A 21 -2.15 -6.28 -2.08
N VAL A 22 -2.85 -7.26 -2.66
CA VAL A 22 -2.89 -7.47 -4.11
C VAL A 22 -4.11 -6.72 -4.63
N HIS A 23 -3.90 -5.72 -5.49
CA HIS A 23 -4.87 -4.66 -5.78
C HIS A 23 -6.20 -5.16 -6.37
N ASP A 24 -6.20 -6.26 -7.12
CA ASP A 24 -7.40 -6.79 -7.78
C ASP A 24 -8.07 -7.91 -6.98
N ASN A 25 -7.69 -8.11 -5.70
CA ASN A 25 -8.30 -9.10 -4.84
C ASN A 25 -9.36 -8.48 -3.91
N PRO A 26 -10.66 -8.71 -4.14
CA PRO A 26 -11.73 -8.14 -3.31
C PRO A 26 -11.69 -8.61 -1.84
N ALA A 27 -11.17 -9.81 -1.56
CA ALA A 27 -11.07 -10.30 -0.17
C ALA A 27 -10.07 -9.48 0.66
N HIS A 28 -9.03 -8.93 0.02
CA HIS A 28 -8.05 -8.06 0.69
C HIS A 28 -8.68 -6.74 1.14
N HIS A 29 -9.56 -6.17 0.32
CA HIS A 29 -10.26 -4.93 0.65
C HIS A 29 -11.32 -5.11 1.73
N VAL A 30 -11.99 -6.27 1.78
CA VAL A 30 -12.87 -6.63 2.90
C VAL A 30 -12.07 -6.67 4.21
N ALA A 31 -10.93 -7.37 4.22
CA ALA A 31 -10.07 -7.44 5.40
C ALA A 31 -9.52 -6.06 5.82
N GLN A 32 -9.14 -5.21 4.86
CA GLN A 32 -8.74 -3.83 5.14
C GLN A 32 -9.87 -3.00 5.77
N GLY A 33 -11.10 -3.12 5.28
CA GLY A 33 -12.28 -2.46 5.88
C GLY A 33 -12.51 -2.90 7.33
N GLU A 34 -12.40 -4.20 7.61
CA GLU A 34 -12.47 -4.74 8.97
C GLU A 34 -11.35 -4.22 9.87
N MET A 35 -10.10 -4.20 9.37
CA MET A 35 -8.96 -3.65 10.10
C MET A 35 -9.11 -2.15 10.36
N ILE A 36 -9.60 -1.36 9.40
CA ILE A 36 -9.88 0.07 9.62
C ILE A 36 -10.91 0.27 10.74
N ALA A 37 -11.99 -0.51 10.75
CA ALA A 37 -13.01 -0.43 11.78
C ALA A 37 -12.45 -0.77 13.18
N GLN A 38 -11.50 -1.71 13.25
CA GLN A 38 -10.84 -2.09 14.50
C GLN A 38 -9.78 -1.08 14.96
N ILE A 39 -8.95 -0.58 14.04
CA ILE A 39 -7.88 0.39 14.31
C ILE A 39 -8.48 1.74 14.73
N ALA A 40 -9.63 2.10 14.14
CA ALA A 40 -10.27 3.42 14.29
C ALA A 40 -9.27 4.57 14.05
N PRO A 41 -8.70 4.68 12.83
CA PRO A 41 -7.67 5.67 12.53
C PRO A 41 -8.19 7.10 12.60
N THR A 42 -7.29 8.04 12.87
CA THR A 42 -7.55 9.49 12.81
C THR A 42 -7.48 10.03 11.38
N ALA A 43 -6.76 9.33 10.49
CA ALA A 43 -6.66 9.62 9.06
C ALA A 43 -6.28 8.34 8.27
N VAL A 44 -6.70 8.30 7.01
CA VAL A 44 -6.35 7.21 6.08
C VAL A 44 -5.67 7.79 4.83
N VAL A 45 -4.57 7.16 4.42
CA VAL A 45 -3.78 7.53 3.26
C VAL A 45 -3.90 6.43 2.21
N PHE A 46 -4.04 6.79 0.94
CA PHE A 46 -4.17 5.84 -0.17
C PHE A 46 -3.05 6.00 -1.19
N GLU A 47 -2.40 4.90 -1.53
CA GLU A 47 -1.51 4.81 -2.70
C GLU A 47 -2.19 5.29 -3.99
N MET A 48 -3.47 4.96 -4.16
CA MET A 48 -4.18 5.15 -5.43
C MET A 48 -4.53 6.60 -5.71
N LEU A 49 -4.64 7.43 -4.67
CA LEU A 49 -5.17 8.79 -4.77
C LEU A 49 -4.04 9.81 -4.78
N THR A 50 -4.22 10.87 -5.57
CA THR A 50 -3.52 12.14 -5.37
C THR A 50 -4.18 12.96 -4.27
N ASP A 51 -3.48 13.95 -3.70
CA ASP A 51 -4.10 14.89 -2.76
C ASP A 51 -5.33 15.58 -3.36
N GLU A 52 -5.28 15.99 -4.65
CA GLU A 52 -6.42 16.66 -5.29
C GLU A 52 -7.67 15.76 -5.34
N GLN A 53 -7.48 14.47 -5.57
CA GLN A 53 -8.57 13.50 -5.54
C GLN A 53 -9.07 13.25 -4.12
N ALA A 54 -8.16 13.12 -3.16
CA ALA A 54 -8.51 12.94 -1.75
C ALA A 54 -9.25 14.16 -1.18
N ASP A 55 -8.88 15.39 -1.58
CA ASP A 55 -9.54 16.64 -1.16
C ASP A 55 -11.00 16.74 -1.64
N ARG A 56 -11.40 15.97 -2.66
CA ARG A 56 -12.80 15.86 -3.10
C ARG A 56 -13.62 14.97 -2.17
N LEU A 57 -12.97 14.16 -1.34
CA LEU A 57 -13.60 13.28 -0.36
C LEU A 57 -13.77 14.03 0.96
N GLY A 58 -15.00 14.08 1.44
CA GLY A 58 -15.33 14.63 2.76
C GLY A 58 -16.16 13.64 3.57
N PRO A 59 -16.64 14.05 4.76
CA PRO A 59 -17.53 13.23 5.58
C PRO A 59 -18.78 12.71 4.83
N ASP A 60 -19.24 13.49 3.84
CA ASP A 60 -20.42 13.20 3.02
C ASP A 60 -20.07 12.54 1.67
N MET A 61 -18.90 11.91 1.53
CA MET A 61 -18.51 11.23 0.30
C MET A 61 -19.53 10.15 -0.11
N PRO A 62 -19.75 9.92 -1.43
CA PRO A 62 -20.70 8.92 -1.90
C PRO A 62 -20.40 7.53 -1.35
N ARG A 63 -21.45 6.84 -0.89
CA ARG A 63 -21.42 5.40 -0.49
C ARG A 63 -21.90 4.48 -1.62
N ASP A 64 -21.75 4.96 -2.85
CA ASP A 64 -22.12 4.28 -4.07
C ASP A 64 -20.90 4.25 -4.98
N ALA A 65 -20.53 3.06 -5.45
CA ALA A 65 -19.30 2.83 -6.19
C ALA A 65 -19.23 3.66 -7.47
N GLN A 66 -20.35 3.77 -8.20
CA GLN A 66 -20.40 4.52 -9.45
C GLN A 66 -20.16 6.02 -9.20
N GLN A 67 -20.91 6.62 -8.27
CA GLN A 67 -20.76 8.04 -7.94
C GLN A 67 -19.38 8.36 -7.37
N LEU A 68 -18.82 7.48 -6.53
CA LEU A 68 -17.47 7.65 -6.00
C LEU A 68 -16.42 7.53 -7.11
N GLY A 69 -16.58 6.57 -8.02
CA GLY A 69 -15.72 6.37 -9.17
C GLY A 69 -15.71 7.60 -10.09
N ASP A 70 -16.89 8.14 -10.38
CA ASP A 70 -17.06 9.35 -11.21
C ASP A 70 -16.43 10.58 -10.55
N LEU A 71 -16.61 10.75 -9.23
CA LEU A 71 -16.02 11.85 -8.47
C LEU A 71 -14.49 11.85 -8.52
N LEU A 72 -13.91 10.66 -8.44
CA LEU A 72 -12.46 10.46 -8.41
C LEU A 72 -11.84 10.38 -9.82
N GLY A 73 -12.64 10.10 -10.86
CA GLY A 73 -12.11 9.72 -12.18
C GLY A 73 -11.41 8.36 -12.15
N TRP A 74 -11.91 7.43 -11.33
CA TRP A 74 -11.23 6.19 -10.95
C TRP A 74 -10.86 5.30 -12.14
N SER A 75 -11.77 5.14 -13.10
CA SER A 75 -11.55 4.30 -14.29
C SER A 75 -10.39 4.77 -15.16
N GLU A 76 -9.99 6.05 -15.08
CA GLU A 76 -8.89 6.61 -15.85
C GLU A 76 -7.52 6.37 -15.19
N MET A 77 -7.49 5.91 -13.94
CA MET A 77 -6.26 5.72 -13.17
C MET A 77 -5.57 4.37 -13.42
N GLY A 78 -6.28 3.41 -14.01
CA GLY A 78 -5.76 2.06 -14.24
C GLY A 78 -5.81 1.13 -13.03
N TRP A 79 -6.43 1.55 -11.92
CA TRP A 79 -6.72 0.69 -10.78
C TRP A 79 -7.88 -0.28 -11.07
N PRO A 80 -7.98 -1.41 -10.35
CA PRO A 80 -9.13 -2.32 -10.43
C PRO A 80 -10.46 -1.61 -10.12
N ASP A 81 -11.58 -2.22 -10.49
CA ASP A 81 -12.92 -1.63 -10.33
C ASP A 81 -13.15 -1.10 -8.91
N ILE A 82 -13.50 0.19 -8.76
CA ILE A 82 -13.70 0.82 -7.46
C ILE A 82 -14.72 0.10 -6.58
N ALA A 83 -15.65 -0.66 -7.18
CA ALA A 83 -16.62 -1.47 -6.43
C ALA A 83 -15.94 -2.42 -5.43
N ILE A 84 -14.75 -2.96 -5.74
CA ILE A 84 -14.03 -3.84 -4.82
C ILE A 84 -13.39 -3.08 -3.64
N TYR A 85 -13.17 -1.77 -3.78
CA TYR A 85 -12.62 -0.90 -2.72
C TYR A 85 -13.69 -0.35 -1.78
N MET A 86 -14.98 -0.51 -2.09
CA MET A 86 -16.07 -0.01 -1.24
C MET A 86 -16.00 -0.46 0.22
N PRO A 87 -15.63 -1.70 0.58
CA PRO A 87 -15.47 -2.09 1.98
C PRO A 87 -14.46 -1.22 2.75
N VAL A 88 -13.40 -0.75 2.08
CA VAL A 88 -12.40 0.17 2.65
C VAL A 88 -13.01 1.55 2.81
N PHE A 89 -13.61 2.10 1.75
CA PHE A 89 -14.20 3.43 1.80
C PHE A 89 -15.34 3.53 2.82
N ASP A 90 -16.22 2.54 2.89
CA ASP A 90 -17.36 2.48 3.81
C ASP A 90 -16.94 2.44 5.29
N ALA A 91 -15.75 1.89 5.59
CA ALA A 91 -15.19 1.88 6.93
C ALA A 91 -14.61 3.24 7.36
N ILE A 92 -14.44 4.20 6.44
CA ILE A 92 -13.78 5.48 6.69
C ILE A 92 -14.81 6.57 6.99
N GLY A 93 -14.69 7.16 8.18
CA GLY A 93 -15.38 8.38 8.61
C GLY A 93 -14.44 9.51 8.99
N VAL A 94 -13.18 9.43 8.57
CA VAL A 94 -12.08 10.35 8.94
C VAL A 94 -11.41 10.95 7.69
N PRO A 95 -10.58 11.99 7.81
CA PRO A 95 -9.89 12.58 6.67
C PRO A 95 -9.10 11.57 5.84
N ILE A 96 -9.19 11.73 4.52
CA ILE A 96 -8.50 10.91 3.52
C ILE A 96 -7.38 11.73 2.88
N TYR A 97 -6.24 11.09 2.61
CA TYR A 97 -5.08 11.66 1.93
C TYR A 97 -4.66 10.82 0.74
N GLY A 98 -4.09 11.48 -0.26
CA GLY A 98 -3.43 10.81 -1.38
C GLY A 98 -1.94 10.66 -1.15
N ALA A 99 -1.40 9.48 -1.48
CA ALA A 99 0.03 9.24 -1.47
C ALA A 99 0.66 9.47 -2.86
N ALA A 100 -0.12 9.37 -3.93
CA ALA A 100 0.34 9.56 -5.30
C ALA A 100 0.55 11.03 -5.69
N GLY A 101 1.11 11.24 -6.88
CA GLY A 101 1.32 12.55 -7.49
C GLY A 101 2.77 13.01 -7.44
N ALA A 102 3.00 14.32 -7.53
CA ALA A 102 4.35 14.86 -7.51
C ALA A 102 5.00 14.65 -6.13
N PRO A 103 6.26 14.17 -6.07
CA PRO A 103 6.97 14.07 -4.82
C PRO A 103 7.25 15.47 -4.26
N GLY A 104 7.07 15.62 -2.95
CA GLY A 104 7.55 16.80 -2.21
C GLY A 104 9.06 16.73 -1.98
N ASP A 105 9.54 17.42 -0.94
CA ASP A 105 10.93 17.27 -0.50
C ASP A 105 11.15 15.89 0.14
N LEU A 106 12.01 15.07 -0.49
CA LEU A 106 12.39 13.74 -0.02
C LEU A 106 13.86 13.65 0.42
N SER A 107 14.53 14.79 0.62
CA SER A 107 15.97 14.84 0.98
C SER A 107 16.30 14.09 2.28
N ALA A 108 15.34 13.97 3.21
CA ALA A 108 15.50 13.23 4.45
C ALA A 108 15.59 11.70 4.28
N TYR A 109 15.22 11.16 3.12
CA TYR A 109 15.14 9.71 2.87
C TYR A 109 16.40 9.10 2.26
N ASP A 110 17.43 9.90 1.98
CA ASP A 110 18.74 9.42 1.50
C ASP A 110 18.65 8.53 0.25
N LEU A 111 17.89 9.00 -0.74
CA LEU A 111 17.66 8.28 -2.00
C LEU A 111 18.92 8.17 -2.87
N ASP A 112 19.87 9.10 -2.70
CA ASP A 112 21.12 9.16 -3.47
C ASP A 112 22.19 8.18 -2.97
N SER A 113 22.09 7.72 -1.71
CA SER A 113 23.02 6.71 -1.22
C SER A 113 22.76 5.36 -1.90
N PRO A 114 23.82 4.67 -2.35
CA PRO A 114 23.70 3.36 -2.96
C PRO A 114 23.22 2.34 -1.92
N LEU A 115 22.41 1.39 -2.38
CA LEU A 115 22.10 0.20 -1.59
C LEU A 115 23.33 -0.69 -1.47
N THR A 116 23.33 -1.59 -0.49
CA THR A 116 24.31 -2.69 -0.47
C THR A 116 24.15 -3.55 -1.73
N GLU A 117 25.24 -4.16 -2.22
CA GLU A 117 25.19 -5.01 -3.41
C GLU A 117 24.16 -6.14 -3.27
N ALA A 118 24.08 -6.75 -2.08
CA ALA A 118 23.12 -7.82 -1.79
C ALA A 118 21.67 -7.34 -1.85
N GLU A 119 21.38 -6.15 -1.32
CA GLU A 119 20.05 -5.58 -1.34
C GLU A 119 19.65 -5.10 -2.74
N GLN A 120 20.58 -4.46 -3.46
CA GLN A 120 20.36 -4.07 -4.85
C GLN A 120 19.98 -5.29 -5.70
N ALA A 121 20.78 -6.37 -5.62
CA ALA A 121 20.51 -7.61 -6.36
C ALA A 121 19.17 -8.24 -5.97
N ALA A 122 18.83 -8.26 -4.68
CA ALA A 122 17.56 -8.82 -4.21
C ALA A 122 16.34 -8.01 -4.71
N ARG A 123 16.43 -6.68 -4.72
CA ARG A 123 15.36 -5.81 -5.22
C ARG A 123 15.25 -5.88 -6.75
N GLU A 124 16.36 -5.97 -7.48
CA GLU A 124 16.35 -6.17 -8.94
C GLU A 124 15.73 -7.51 -9.32
N ALA A 125 16.08 -8.60 -8.62
CA ALA A 125 15.47 -9.91 -8.84
C ALA A 125 13.95 -9.89 -8.57
N LEU A 126 13.51 -9.16 -7.55
CA LEU A 126 12.09 -8.95 -7.31
C LEU A 126 11.43 -8.18 -8.47
N GLN A 127 12.04 -7.07 -8.92
CA GLN A 127 11.51 -6.27 -10.02
C GLN A 127 11.41 -7.08 -11.31
N ALA A 128 12.39 -7.94 -11.60
CA ALA A 128 12.31 -8.87 -12.72
C ALA A 128 11.10 -9.82 -12.56
N ALA A 129 10.99 -10.50 -11.41
CA ALA A 129 9.95 -11.49 -11.17
C ALA A 129 8.52 -10.90 -11.23
N VAL A 130 8.27 -9.72 -10.63
CA VAL A 130 6.93 -9.08 -10.65
C VAL A 130 6.57 -8.51 -12.02
N HIS A 131 7.54 -8.38 -12.92
CA HIS A 131 7.33 -8.03 -14.32
C HIS A 131 7.57 -9.23 -15.25
N CYS A 132 7.35 -10.45 -14.75
CA CYS A 132 7.40 -11.69 -15.53
C CYS A 132 8.74 -11.93 -16.26
N ASP A 133 9.84 -11.44 -15.69
CA ASP A 133 11.18 -11.43 -16.28
C ASP A 133 11.26 -10.74 -17.66
N ALA A 134 10.25 -9.92 -18.00
CA ALA A 134 10.14 -9.25 -19.29
C ALA A 134 10.87 -7.89 -19.31
N LEU A 135 11.25 -7.35 -18.14
CA LEU A 135 12.04 -6.13 -18.07
C LEU A 135 13.49 -6.39 -18.54
N PRO A 136 14.03 -5.53 -19.42
CA PRO A 136 15.45 -5.53 -19.71
C PRO A 136 16.27 -5.36 -18.43
N THR A 137 17.32 -6.18 -18.28
CA THR A 137 18.11 -6.23 -17.05
C THR A 137 18.82 -4.92 -16.73
N ASP A 138 19.18 -4.13 -17.75
CA ASP A 138 19.75 -2.79 -17.63
C ASP A 138 18.76 -1.74 -17.09
N LEU A 139 17.45 -2.02 -17.14
CA LEU A 139 16.42 -1.18 -16.55
C LEU A 139 16.07 -1.58 -15.11
N LEU A 140 16.49 -2.75 -14.59
CA LEU A 140 16.15 -3.14 -13.22
C LEU A 140 16.63 -2.11 -12.16
N PRO A 141 17.84 -1.52 -12.24
CA PRO A 141 18.28 -0.51 -11.28
C PRO A 141 17.38 0.73 -11.22
N GLN A 142 16.86 1.20 -12.36
CA GLN A 142 15.98 2.37 -12.39
C GLN A 142 14.58 2.05 -11.82
N PHE A 143 14.09 0.82 -11.98
CA PHE A 143 12.85 0.38 -11.32
C PHE A 143 13.03 0.32 -9.80
N VAL A 144 14.17 -0.17 -9.32
CA VAL A 144 14.50 -0.13 -7.88
C VAL A 144 14.58 1.32 -7.37
N ALA A 145 15.24 2.22 -8.08
CA ALA A 145 15.32 3.63 -7.70
C ALA A 145 13.93 4.29 -7.65
N ARG A 146 13.07 3.99 -8.63
CA ARG A 146 11.68 4.49 -8.65
C ARG A 146 10.88 3.95 -7.46
N GLN A 147 10.99 2.66 -7.15
CA GLN A 147 10.33 2.05 -6.00
C GLN A 147 10.71 2.76 -4.69
N ARG A 148 12.02 2.99 -4.47
CA ARG A 148 12.53 3.72 -3.30
C ARG A 148 11.95 5.13 -3.19
N ALA A 149 11.84 5.84 -4.31
CA ALA A 149 11.29 7.19 -4.33
C ALA A 149 9.78 7.21 -4.00
N ILE A 150 9.02 6.23 -4.50
CA ILE A 150 7.60 6.08 -4.19
C ILE A 150 7.41 5.72 -2.71
N ASP A 151 8.20 4.79 -2.17
CA ASP A 151 8.15 4.42 -0.74
C ASP A 151 8.44 5.62 0.17
N ALA A 152 9.44 6.44 -0.18
CA ALA A 152 9.75 7.68 0.52
C ALA A 152 8.61 8.71 0.43
N GLN A 153 7.97 8.83 -0.73
CA GLN A 153 6.81 9.69 -0.90
C GLN A 153 5.64 9.25 -0.02
N PHE A 154 5.30 7.95 -0.02
CA PHE A 154 4.21 7.41 0.79
C PHE A 154 4.49 7.55 2.28
N ALA A 155 5.74 7.31 2.71
CA ALA A 155 6.18 7.57 4.07
C ALA A 155 5.99 9.04 4.46
N ALA A 156 6.42 9.99 3.61
CA ALA A 156 6.29 11.41 3.87
C ALA A 156 4.83 11.85 4.01
N ARG A 157 3.95 11.34 3.15
CA ARG A 157 2.50 11.63 3.17
C ARG A 157 1.83 11.04 4.41
N THR A 158 2.22 9.83 4.79
CA THR A 158 1.73 9.17 6.01
C THR A 158 2.16 9.91 7.27
N LEU A 159 3.42 10.35 7.33
CA LEU A 159 3.93 11.16 8.44
C LEU A 159 3.25 12.54 8.51
N ALA A 160 2.97 13.17 7.37
CA ALA A 160 2.23 14.43 7.35
C ALA A 160 0.79 14.27 7.89
N ALA A 161 0.11 13.17 7.56
CA ALA A 161 -1.18 12.84 8.13
C ALA A 161 -1.08 12.60 9.65
N LEU A 162 -0.05 11.86 10.11
CA LEU A 162 0.21 11.62 11.52
C LEU A 162 0.47 12.91 12.30
N ASP A 163 1.35 13.78 11.80
CA ASP A 163 1.70 15.05 12.46
C ASP A 163 0.48 15.99 12.53
N ARG A 164 -0.47 15.88 11.60
CA ARG A 164 -1.68 16.71 11.56
C ARG A 164 -2.82 16.18 12.43
N HIS A 165 -3.03 14.87 12.47
CA HIS A 165 -4.22 14.26 13.09
C HIS A 165 -3.91 13.40 14.33
N GLY A 166 -2.64 13.11 14.60
CA GLY A 166 -2.21 12.19 15.65
C GLY A 166 -2.40 10.72 15.26
N ALA A 167 -1.94 9.82 16.13
CA ALA A 167 -2.09 8.37 15.92
C ALA A 167 -3.52 7.89 16.27
N PRO A 168 -4.00 6.77 15.68
CA PRO A 168 -3.32 5.97 14.66
C PRO A 168 -3.63 6.43 13.23
N VAL A 169 -2.66 6.31 12.32
CA VAL A 169 -2.84 6.56 10.87
C VAL A 169 -2.74 5.25 10.09
N VAL A 170 -3.59 5.08 9.08
CA VAL A 170 -3.57 3.91 8.18
C VAL A 170 -3.10 4.32 6.79
N LEU A 171 -2.21 3.54 6.18
CA LEU A 171 -1.88 3.60 4.75
C LEU A 171 -2.40 2.34 4.05
N ILE A 172 -3.19 2.51 2.99
CA ILE A 172 -3.62 1.47 2.05
C ILE A 172 -2.67 1.47 0.85
N THR A 173 -2.00 0.33 0.60
CA THR A 173 -0.98 0.21 -0.46
C THR A 173 -0.75 -1.24 -0.88
N GLY A 174 -0.08 -1.48 -2.00
CA GLY A 174 0.33 -2.81 -2.45
C GLY A 174 1.34 -3.47 -1.52
N ASN A 175 1.36 -4.80 -1.49
CA ASN A 175 2.25 -5.59 -0.63
C ASN A 175 3.73 -5.22 -0.75
N GLY A 176 4.21 -4.85 -1.95
CA GLY A 176 5.60 -4.45 -2.17
C GLY A 176 6.00 -3.21 -1.37
N HIS A 177 5.10 -2.21 -1.31
CA HIS A 177 5.24 -0.98 -0.54
C HIS A 177 5.05 -1.22 0.97
N ALA A 178 4.21 -2.18 1.34
CA ALA A 178 3.95 -2.49 2.74
C ALA A 178 5.13 -3.17 3.46
N ARG A 179 6.12 -3.70 2.74
CA ARG A 179 7.23 -4.47 3.34
C ARG A 179 8.02 -3.68 4.38
N ARG A 180 8.24 -4.30 5.54
CA ARG A 180 9.01 -3.76 6.66
C ARG A 180 10.49 -3.61 6.37
N ASP A 181 11.06 -4.50 5.59
CA ASP A 181 12.50 -4.52 5.32
C ASP A 181 12.97 -3.37 4.42
N TRP A 182 12.13 -2.91 3.48
CA TRP A 182 12.53 -1.83 2.58
C TRP A 182 11.43 -0.93 2.00
N GLY A 183 10.17 -1.21 2.25
CA GLY A 183 9.05 -0.40 1.78
C GLY A 183 8.83 0.83 2.64
N VAL A 184 7.59 1.27 2.72
CA VAL A 184 7.16 2.44 3.48
C VAL A 184 7.56 2.37 4.96
N PRO A 185 7.41 1.24 5.69
CA PRO A 185 7.86 1.19 7.09
C PRO A 185 9.36 1.46 7.26
N ALA A 186 10.21 0.98 6.35
CA ALA A 186 11.65 1.25 6.40
C ALA A 186 11.97 2.72 6.09
N ALA A 187 11.24 3.32 5.14
CA ALA A 187 11.34 4.75 4.86
C ALA A 187 10.89 5.61 6.05
N ILE A 188 9.82 5.24 6.76
CA ILE A 188 9.40 5.90 8.00
C ILE A 188 10.48 5.78 9.08
N ALA A 189 11.01 4.57 9.31
CA ALA A 189 12.02 4.32 10.34
C ALA A 189 13.33 5.12 10.11
N ARG A 190 13.65 5.45 8.86
CA ARG A 190 14.78 6.32 8.50
C ARG A 190 14.68 7.71 9.16
N VAL A 191 13.49 8.30 9.15
CA VAL A 191 13.27 9.71 9.55
C VAL A 191 12.61 9.84 10.93
N ARG A 192 11.89 8.81 11.37
CA ARG A 192 11.16 8.76 12.64
C ARG A 192 11.32 7.36 13.28
N PRO A 193 12.54 6.99 13.73
CA PRO A 193 12.85 5.63 14.21
C PRO A 193 12.10 5.22 15.48
N ASP A 194 11.59 6.18 16.24
CA ASP A 194 10.89 5.92 17.51
C ASP A 194 9.40 5.57 17.32
N LEU A 195 8.85 5.72 16.10
CA LEU A 195 7.45 5.42 15.84
C LEU A 195 7.18 3.92 15.77
N ALA A 196 6.10 3.48 16.40
CA ALA A 196 5.59 2.13 16.22
C ALA A 196 4.85 2.04 14.87
N VAL A 197 5.41 1.27 13.93
CA VAL A 197 4.80 0.97 12.63
C VAL A 197 4.50 -0.52 12.53
N LEU A 198 3.24 -0.88 12.26
CA LEU A 198 2.80 -2.24 11.99
C LEU A 198 2.55 -2.43 10.49
N SER A 199 3.23 -3.40 9.89
CA SER A 199 3.01 -3.82 8.50
C SER A 199 2.12 -5.06 8.43
N VAL A 200 1.06 -4.99 7.65
CA VAL A 200 0.22 -6.13 7.27
C VAL A 200 0.42 -6.39 5.78
N VAL A 201 0.63 -7.64 5.39
CA VAL A 201 0.66 -8.06 3.98
C VAL A 201 -0.32 -9.20 3.76
N GLN A 202 -0.89 -9.27 2.55
CA GLN A 202 -1.99 -10.20 2.24
C GLN A 202 -1.65 -11.10 1.05
N GLY A 203 -1.58 -12.41 1.30
CA GLY A 203 -1.25 -13.44 0.32
C GLY A 203 -2.46 -14.13 -0.26
N GLU A 204 -2.19 -14.99 -1.25
CA GLU A 204 -3.24 -15.65 -2.02
C GLU A 204 -3.02 -17.15 -2.15
N ASN A 205 -4.04 -17.95 -1.85
CA ASN A 205 -4.02 -19.41 -1.96
C ASN A 205 -2.79 -20.06 -1.28
N GLY A 206 -2.38 -19.54 -0.13
CA GLY A 206 -1.22 -20.02 0.63
C GLY A 206 0.13 -19.48 0.14
N VAL A 207 0.15 -18.66 -0.91
CA VAL A 207 1.35 -17.93 -1.35
C VAL A 207 1.44 -16.64 -0.54
N LEU A 208 2.26 -16.69 0.50
CA LEU A 208 2.39 -15.61 1.47
C LEU A 208 3.48 -14.59 1.05
N PRO A 209 3.14 -13.29 0.92
CA PRO A 209 4.14 -12.27 0.65
C PRO A 209 5.10 -12.10 1.83
N PRO A 210 6.39 -11.84 1.57
CA PRO A 210 7.36 -11.62 2.63
C PRO A 210 7.23 -10.21 3.22
N GLY A 211 7.84 -10.00 4.38
CA GLY A 211 8.15 -8.66 4.88
C GLY A 211 7.06 -7.96 5.67
N GLY A 212 5.90 -8.56 5.95
CA GLY A 212 4.95 -8.01 6.92
C GLY A 212 5.18 -8.50 8.36
N ASP A 213 4.74 -7.72 9.34
CA ASP A 213 4.65 -8.13 10.74
C ASP A 213 3.48 -9.11 10.94
N VAL A 214 2.38 -8.86 10.23
CA VAL A 214 1.22 -9.75 10.13
C VAL A 214 1.04 -10.17 8.67
N VAL A 215 0.76 -11.45 8.46
CA VAL A 215 0.51 -11.99 7.11
C VAL A 215 -0.83 -12.69 7.09
N LEU A 216 -1.72 -12.21 6.24
CA LEU A 216 -3.04 -12.80 5.99
C LEU A 216 -3.00 -13.62 4.71
N ASP A 217 -3.94 -14.56 4.58
CA ASP A 217 -4.13 -15.35 3.38
C ASP A 217 -5.60 -15.31 2.97
N ALA A 218 -5.85 -15.16 1.67
CA ALA A 218 -7.17 -15.14 1.08
C ALA A 218 -7.20 -15.99 -0.21
N PRO A 219 -8.39 -16.41 -0.68
CA PRO A 219 -8.51 -16.98 -2.01
C PRO A 219 -8.09 -15.96 -3.08
N ALA A 220 -7.36 -16.38 -4.11
CA ALA A 220 -7.18 -15.56 -5.32
C ALA A 220 -8.52 -15.44 -6.08
N PRO A 221 -8.77 -14.36 -6.83
CA PRO A 221 -9.92 -14.25 -7.71
C PRO A 221 -9.93 -15.39 -8.74
N ALA A 222 -11.05 -16.09 -8.86
CA ALA A 222 -11.17 -17.29 -9.69
C ALA A 222 -10.92 -17.01 -11.19
N ASP A 223 -11.26 -15.81 -11.65
CA ASP A 223 -11.20 -15.41 -13.07
C ASP A 223 -10.01 -14.47 -13.37
N ARG A 224 -9.02 -14.36 -12.49
CA ARG A 224 -7.83 -13.53 -12.75
C ARG A 224 -7.03 -14.11 -13.93
N PRO A 225 -6.84 -13.39 -15.04
CA PRO A 225 -5.99 -13.85 -16.12
C PRO A 225 -4.53 -13.93 -15.67
N ASP A 226 -3.76 -14.84 -16.26
CA ASP A 226 -2.33 -14.93 -16.01
C ASP A 226 -1.64 -13.64 -16.49
N PRO A 227 -1.08 -12.81 -15.58
CA PRO A 227 -0.49 -11.53 -15.95
C PRO A 227 0.77 -11.70 -16.82
N CYS A 228 1.40 -12.88 -16.79
CA CYS A 228 2.57 -13.20 -17.59
C CYS A 228 2.24 -13.76 -18.97
N ALA A 229 0.96 -14.04 -19.28
CA ALA A 229 0.58 -14.65 -20.56
C ALA A 229 0.99 -13.80 -21.76
N ALA A 230 1.02 -12.47 -21.63
CA ALA A 230 1.41 -11.55 -22.71
C ALA A 230 2.92 -11.55 -23.02
N PHE A 231 3.74 -12.15 -22.15
CA PHE A 231 5.21 -12.13 -22.23
C PHE A 231 5.84 -13.50 -22.51
N ARG A 232 5.02 -14.55 -22.69
CA ARG A 232 5.46 -15.91 -23.00
C ARG A 232 5.50 -16.20 -24.49
#